data_AF-A0A364L0E4-F1
#
_entry.id   AF-A0A364L0E4-F1
#
_cell.length_a   1.000
_cell.length_b   1.000
_cell.length_c   1.000
_cell.angle_alpha   90.00
_cell.angle_beta   90.00
_cell.angle_gamma   90.00
#
_symmetry.space_group_name_H-M   'P 1'
#
loop_
_entity.id
_entity.type
_entity.pdbx_description
1 polymer ?
#
loop_
_entity_poly.entity_id
_entity_poly.type
_entity_poly.pdbx_seq_one_letter_code
_entity_poly.pdbx_strand_id
1 'polypeptide(L)'
;MAIRRAGFDSSQEEEKMLNILLQDPDTMHRNDSRTPFLAQALAALLASVSPLLESLNLCFIGMEHPKLLRQNRQSDGAPFPETDYFFKHFLDRVNSGSQKTMPFLENLRKVRFLVDAEENIWEWFYYQPHDLYGSVNLVRRLPGVESVQFDGIFEEENVSVIPPPRSANYTKITIRNSNMDLHHLVRIIESARRLEEFTYAVGGRASRDGVGLIKFFSLEHVLRALLLHGESLLHLDLDMEGDISLTQIFQPYDFDDDDPPPSSDPAYHHEWAEELQTLETDEHPVYDWSSPCTLRGLPKLKNLSLGIHLLYYLARGIGGDQVEEEEASFAIVDHLPPNIESLCIYGYEKGMKPYIQGLPLDVFDRQLEKLLAEKDTKLPRLTYIEGIDELIVNAFTVAQPHHDHEDLWERGTDDNWTNHEYDC
;
A
#
# COMPACT_ATOMS: atom_id res chain seq x y z
N MET A 1 9.61 -22.34 -29.80
CA MET A 1 8.44 -22.74 -28.98
C MET A 1 8.07 -21.58 -28.08
N ALA A 2 6.78 -21.32 -27.82
CA ALA A 2 6.33 -20.15 -27.06
C ALA A 2 6.87 -20.14 -25.61
N ILE A 3 6.96 -21.31 -24.97
CA ILE A 3 7.46 -21.49 -23.60
C ILE A 3 8.91 -21.00 -23.45
N ARG A 4 9.82 -21.46 -24.31
CA ARG A 4 11.21 -20.95 -24.33
C ARG A 4 11.29 -19.46 -24.63
N ARG A 5 10.42 -18.95 -25.50
CA ARG A 5 10.35 -17.51 -25.78
C ARG A 5 9.89 -16.69 -24.58
N ALA A 6 9.16 -17.28 -23.64
CA ALA A 6 8.78 -16.65 -22.37
C ALA A 6 9.90 -16.71 -21.30
N GLY A 7 11.09 -17.24 -21.64
CA GLY A 7 12.24 -17.32 -20.73
C GLY A 7 12.29 -18.60 -19.89
N PHE A 8 11.54 -19.64 -20.25
CA PHE A 8 11.62 -20.98 -19.64
C PHE A 8 12.48 -21.91 -20.51
N ASP A 9 13.80 -21.86 -20.31
CA ASP A 9 14.77 -22.50 -21.21
C ASP A 9 15.12 -23.94 -20.84
N SER A 10 14.82 -24.39 -19.61
CA SER A 10 15.13 -25.76 -19.20
C SER A 10 14.13 -26.75 -19.80
N SER A 11 14.62 -27.92 -20.22
CA SER A 11 13.75 -28.97 -20.77
C SER A 11 12.71 -29.48 -19.75
N GLN A 12 13.06 -29.44 -18.47
CA GLN A 12 12.16 -29.84 -17.38
C GLN A 12 10.99 -28.86 -17.20
N GLU A 13 11.25 -27.55 -17.22
CA GLU A 13 10.18 -26.55 -17.14
C GLU A 13 9.28 -26.58 -18.37
N GLU A 14 9.86 -26.77 -19.56
CA GLU A 14 9.11 -26.90 -20.80
C GLU A 14 8.16 -28.10 -20.74
N GLU A 15 8.63 -29.26 -20.29
CA GLU A 15 7.82 -30.46 -20.13
C GLU A 15 6.72 -30.28 -19.07
N LYS A 16 7.04 -29.69 -17.91
CA LYS A 16 6.07 -29.41 -16.84
C LYS A 16 4.98 -28.46 -17.32
N MET A 17 5.35 -27.35 -17.96
CA MET A 17 4.40 -26.35 -18.44
C MET A 17 3.50 -26.94 -19.52
N LEU A 18 4.04 -27.76 -20.43
CA LEU A 18 3.24 -28.50 -21.41
C LEU A 18 2.26 -29.47 -20.75
N ASN A 19 2.71 -30.23 -19.75
CA ASN A 19 1.84 -31.16 -19.03
C ASN A 19 0.66 -30.44 -18.37
N ILE A 20 0.88 -29.26 -17.80
CA ILE A 20 -0.19 -28.42 -17.23
C ILE A 20 -1.12 -27.88 -18.33
N LEU A 21 -0.56 -27.33 -19.41
CA LEU A 21 -1.34 -26.73 -20.51
C LEU A 21 -2.15 -27.76 -21.31
N LEU A 22 -1.74 -29.03 -21.30
CA LEU A 22 -2.44 -30.13 -21.97
C LEU A 22 -3.51 -30.80 -21.09
N GLN A 23 -3.67 -30.35 -19.84
CA GLN A 23 -4.80 -30.80 -19.03
C GLN A 23 -6.10 -30.29 -19.63
N ASP A 24 -7.13 -31.14 -19.67
CA ASP A 24 -8.45 -30.77 -20.17
C ASP A 24 -9.20 -29.90 -19.13
N PRO A 25 -9.48 -28.61 -19.43
CA PRO A 25 -10.19 -27.73 -18.51
C PRO A 25 -11.60 -28.23 -18.19
N ASP A 26 -12.26 -28.94 -19.11
CA ASP A 26 -13.62 -29.46 -18.91
C ASP A 26 -13.67 -30.55 -17.82
N THR A 27 -12.51 -31.12 -17.49
CA THR A 27 -12.36 -32.10 -16.40
C THR A 27 -12.03 -31.47 -15.05
N MET A 28 -11.80 -30.15 -15.00
CA MET A 28 -11.49 -29.41 -13.78
C MET A 28 -12.79 -28.86 -13.16
N HIS A 29 -13.09 -29.30 -11.94
CA HIS A 29 -14.16 -28.68 -11.16
C HIS A 29 -13.69 -27.35 -10.54
N ARG A 30 -14.62 -26.50 -10.09
CA ARG A 30 -14.32 -25.18 -9.51
C ARG A 30 -13.24 -25.17 -8.41
N ASN A 31 -13.12 -26.27 -7.65
CA ASN A 31 -12.14 -26.42 -6.57
C ASN A 31 -10.96 -27.34 -6.94
N ASP A 32 -10.71 -27.59 -8.23
CA ASP A 32 -9.61 -28.44 -8.66
C ASP A 32 -8.26 -27.75 -8.37
N SER A 33 -7.38 -28.45 -7.67
CA SER A 33 -6.06 -27.93 -7.26
C SER A 33 -5.14 -27.62 -8.44
N ARG A 34 -5.45 -28.09 -9.65
CA ARG A 34 -4.71 -27.79 -10.88
C ARG A 34 -5.05 -26.43 -11.47
N THR A 35 -6.25 -25.90 -11.18
CA THR A 35 -6.78 -24.67 -11.79
C THR A 35 -5.84 -23.47 -11.64
N PRO A 36 -5.28 -23.18 -10.44
CA PRO A 36 -4.37 -22.04 -10.28
C PRO A 36 -3.09 -22.18 -11.11
N PHE A 37 -2.55 -23.40 -11.24
CA PHE A 37 -1.34 -23.65 -12.02
C PHE A 37 -1.57 -23.48 -13.52
N LEU A 38 -2.74 -23.93 -14.02
CA LEU A 38 -3.13 -23.71 -15.42
C LEU A 38 -3.28 -22.21 -15.71
N ALA A 39 -3.99 -21.48 -14.84
CA ALA A 39 -4.16 -20.03 -14.97
C ALA A 39 -2.82 -19.30 -14.97
N GLN A 40 -1.90 -19.66 -14.07
CA GLN A 40 -0.56 -19.08 -14.03
C GLN A 40 0.28 -19.42 -15.28
N ALA A 41 0.23 -20.66 -15.77
CA ALA A 41 0.94 -21.02 -17.00
C ALA A 41 0.43 -20.21 -18.21
N LEU A 42 -0.89 -20.07 -18.34
CA LEU A 42 -1.50 -19.26 -19.39
C LEU A 42 -1.14 -17.77 -19.25
N ALA A 43 -1.20 -17.22 -18.04
CA ALA A 43 -0.86 -15.83 -17.77
C ALA A 43 0.60 -15.52 -18.15
N ALA A 44 1.55 -16.40 -17.80
CA ALA A 44 2.96 -16.26 -18.18
C ALA A 44 3.14 -16.20 -19.71
N LEU A 45 2.48 -17.10 -20.44
CA LEU A 45 2.56 -17.12 -21.90
C LEU A 45 1.93 -15.88 -22.52
N LEU A 46 0.73 -15.48 -22.08
CA LEU A 46 0.03 -14.29 -22.58
C LEU A 46 0.83 -13.02 -22.33
N ALA A 47 1.34 -12.83 -21.10
CA ALA A 47 2.16 -11.69 -20.75
C ALA A 47 3.45 -11.63 -21.60
N SER A 48 4.09 -12.77 -21.85
CA SER A 48 5.32 -12.84 -22.66
C SER A 48 5.13 -12.43 -24.13
N VAL A 49 3.90 -12.54 -24.66
CA VAL A 49 3.59 -12.18 -26.06
C VAL A 49 2.80 -10.88 -26.19
N SER A 50 2.63 -10.14 -25.09
CA SER A 50 1.84 -8.90 -25.02
C SER A 50 2.74 -7.67 -24.83
N PRO A 51 3.46 -7.20 -25.87
CA PRO A 51 4.38 -6.08 -25.75
C PRO A 51 3.67 -4.74 -25.43
N LEU A 52 2.37 -4.65 -25.70
CA LEU A 52 1.54 -3.46 -25.46
C LEU A 52 0.74 -3.54 -24.14
N LEU A 53 1.07 -4.48 -23.26
CA LEU A 53 0.37 -4.61 -21.98
C LEU A 53 0.68 -3.40 -21.09
N GLU A 54 -0.31 -2.53 -20.88
CA GLU A 54 -0.17 -1.31 -20.06
C GLU A 54 -0.72 -1.44 -18.63
N SER A 55 -1.64 -2.37 -18.41
CA SER A 55 -2.28 -2.60 -17.10
C SER A 55 -2.40 -4.09 -16.82
N LEU A 56 -2.19 -4.48 -15.56
CA LEU A 56 -2.26 -5.87 -15.13
C LEU A 56 -3.00 -5.96 -13.79
N ASN A 57 -4.07 -6.75 -13.76
CA ASN A 57 -4.79 -7.10 -12.54
C ASN A 57 -4.36 -8.50 -12.10
N LEU A 58 -3.95 -8.65 -10.85
CA LEU A 58 -3.36 -9.88 -10.31
C LEU A 58 -4.10 -10.33 -9.06
N CYS A 59 -4.69 -11.52 -9.10
CA CYS A 59 -5.03 -12.21 -7.86
C CYS A 59 -3.74 -12.71 -7.17
N PHE A 60 -3.87 -13.18 -5.94
CA PHE A 60 -2.77 -13.83 -5.23
C PHE A 60 -2.19 -15.01 -6.05
N ILE A 61 -0.90 -14.93 -6.39
CA ILE A 61 -0.21 -15.92 -7.26
C ILE A 61 0.67 -16.93 -6.48
N GLY A 62 0.39 -17.11 -5.19
CA GLY A 62 1.09 -18.06 -4.32
C GLY A 62 2.20 -17.41 -3.47
N MET A 63 2.43 -17.99 -2.29
CA MET A 63 3.54 -17.63 -1.40
C MET A 63 4.70 -18.63 -1.54
N GLU A 64 5.92 -18.11 -1.50
CA GLU A 64 7.14 -18.91 -1.39
C GLU A 64 7.92 -18.47 -0.15
N HIS A 65 8.52 -19.42 0.54
CA HIS A 65 9.36 -19.08 1.69
C HIS A 65 10.62 -18.30 1.28
N PRO A 66 11.13 -17.41 2.14
CA PRO A 66 12.40 -16.71 1.93
C PRO A 66 13.54 -17.65 1.54
N LYS A 67 14.47 -17.18 0.70
CA LYS A 67 15.59 -17.99 0.18
C LYS A 67 16.40 -18.66 1.29
N LEU A 68 16.66 -17.94 2.39
CA LEU A 68 17.43 -18.46 3.53
C LEU A 68 16.73 -19.65 4.22
N LEU A 69 15.41 -19.56 4.41
CA LEU A 69 14.60 -20.65 4.98
C LEU A 69 14.58 -21.87 4.07
N ARG A 70 14.48 -21.66 2.75
CA ARG A 70 14.58 -22.73 1.75
C ARG A 70 15.94 -23.43 1.81
N GLN A 71 17.03 -22.66 1.86
CA GLN A 71 18.39 -23.20 1.94
C GLN A 71 18.64 -23.97 3.25
N ASN A 72 18.17 -23.45 4.39
CA ASN A 72 18.34 -24.10 5.69
C ASN A 72 17.61 -25.46 5.72
N ARG A 73 16.35 -25.52 5.29
CA ARG A 73 15.61 -26.79 5.27
C ARG A 73 16.15 -27.81 4.27
N GLN A 74 16.62 -27.33 3.10
CA GLN A 74 17.31 -28.22 2.14
C GLN A 74 18.58 -28.82 2.77
N SER A 75 19.32 -28.03 3.55
CA SER A 75 20.49 -28.50 4.30
C SER A 75 20.13 -29.50 5.40
N ASP A 76 18.95 -29.35 6.01
CA ASP A 76 18.38 -30.28 6.99
C ASP A 76 17.75 -31.55 6.38
N GLY A 77 17.86 -31.74 5.05
CA GLY A 77 17.37 -32.91 4.33
C GLY A 77 15.85 -32.94 4.11
N ALA A 78 15.15 -31.83 4.36
CA ALA A 78 13.73 -31.67 4.04
C ALA A 78 13.60 -30.99 2.66
N PRO A 79 13.26 -31.70 1.58
CA PRO A 79 13.06 -31.08 0.28
C PRO A 79 11.85 -30.14 0.35
N PHE A 80 12.05 -28.89 -0.08
CA PHE A 80 10.92 -28.05 -0.47
C PHE A 80 10.42 -28.50 -1.84
N PRO A 81 9.12 -28.80 -2.01
CA PRO A 81 8.58 -28.93 -3.35
C PRO A 81 8.74 -27.57 -4.03
N GLU A 82 9.50 -27.50 -5.14
CA GLU A 82 9.47 -26.34 -6.00
C GLU A 82 8.03 -26.14 -6.46
N THR A 83 7.46 -25.01 -6.07
CA THR A 83 6.11 -24.65 -6.46
C THR A 83 6.11 -24.20 -7.91
N ASP A 84 5.31 -24.85 -8.74
CA ASP A 84 5.20 -24.59 -10.19
C ASP A 84 4.35 -23.33 -10.48
N TYR A 85 4.57 -22.24 -9.74
CA TYR A 85 3.92 -20.95 -9.92
C TYR A 85 4.51 -20.21 -11.13
N PHE A 86 4.21 -20.70 -12.34
CA PHE A 86 4.85 -20.24 -13.58
C PHE A 86 4.75 -18.73 -13.79
N PHE A 87 3.63 -18.10 -13.42
CA PHE A 87 3.50 -16.66 -13.62
C PHE A 87 4.32 -15.86 -12.62
N LYS A 88 4.36 -16.32 -11.36
CA LYS A 88 5.25 -15.76 -10.34
C LYS A 88 6.71 -15.81 -10.81
N HIS A 89 7.16 -16.99 -11.24
CA HIS A 89 8.53 -17.19 -11.76
C HIS A 89 8.82 -16.35 -13.00
N PHE A 90 7.84 -16.16 -13.89
CA PHE A 90 7.96 -15.24 -15.01
C PHE A 90 8.18 -13.80 -14.53
N LEU A 91 7.33 -13.29 -13.64
CA LEU A 91 7.47 -11.95 -13.08
C LEU A 91 8.81 -11.76 -12.35
N ASP A 92 9.22 -12.71 -11.51
CA ASP A 92 10.51 -12.68 -10.81
C ASP A 92 11.69 -12.58 -11.79
N ARG A 93 11.64 -13.29 -12.92
CA ARG A 93 12.68 -13.23 -13.96
C ARG A 93 12.67 -11.92 -14.73
N VAL A 94 11.50 -11.40 -15.10
CA VAL A 94 11.42 -10.11 -15.81
C VAL A 94 11.86 -8.97 -14.90
N ASN A 95 11.44 -9.04 -13.63
CA ASN A 95 11.77 -8.06 -12.61
C ASN A 95 13.26 -8.11 -12.21
N SER A 96 13.94 -9.25 -12.33
CA SER A 96 15.38 -9.43 -12.02
C SER A 96 16.31 -9.41 -13.22
N GLY A 97 15.78 -9.69 -14.39
CA GLY A 97 16.54 -9.75 -15.62
C GLY A 97 16.92 -8.37 -16.13
N SER A 98 18.03 -8.30 -16.87
CA SER A 98 18.32 -7.09 -17.62
C SER A 98 17.28 -6.91 -18.73
N GLN A 99 16.89 -5.66 -19.01
CA GLN A 99 15.94 -5.36 -20.09
C GLN A 99 16.45 -5.83 -21.48
N LYS A 100 17.77 -5.98 -21.65
CA LYS A 100 18.37 -6.56 -22.86
C LYS A 100 18.08 -8.05 -23.03
N THR A 101 17.91 -8.76 -21.94
CA THR A 101 17.70 -10.21 -21.92
C THR A 101 16.23 -10.60 -21.75
N MET A 102 15.43 -9.74 -21.11
CA MET A 102 14.00 -9.97 -20.83
C MET A 102 13.16 -8.72 -21.14
N PRO A 103 12.95 -8.35 -22.43
CA PRO A 103 12.21 -7.14 -22.83
C PRO A 103 10.69 -7.32 -22.73
N PHE A 104 10.22 -7.96 -21.66
CA PHE A 104 8.80 -8.17 -21.40
C PHE A 104 8.29 -7.08 -20.47
N LEU A 105 6.99 -6.76 -20.59
CA LEU A 105 6.30 -5.82 -19.69
C LEU A 105 6.89 -4.39 -19.67
N GLU A 106 7.61 -3.98 -20.72
CA GLU A 106 8.24 -2.65 -20.78
C GLU A 106 7.21 -1.50 -20.76
N ASN A 107 6.01 -1.76 -21.29
CA ASN A 107 4.91 -0.80 -21.33
C ASN A 107 3.95 -0.94 -20.14
N LEU A 108 4.19 -1.87 -19.22
CA LEU A 108 3.32 -2.08 -18.07
C LEU A 108 3.46 -0.90 -17.11
N ARG A 109 2.40 -0.09 -16.99
CA ARG A 109 2.37 1.09 -16.12
C ARG A 109 1.60 0.87 -14.84
N LYS A 110 0.51 0.09 -14.90
CA LYS A 110 -0.43 -0.05 -13.78
C LYS A 110 -0.54 -1.50 -13.34
N VAL A 111 -0.40 -1.74 -12.04
CA VAL A 111 -0.58 -3.07 -11.45
C VAL A 111 -1.58 -2.96 -10.31
N ARG A 112 -2.67 -3.73 -10.39
CA ARG A 112 -3.67 -3.81 -9.32
C ARG A 112 -3.69 -5.22 -8.76
N PHE A 113 -3.46 -5.35 -7.46
CA PHE A 113 -3.55 -6.61 -6.74
C PHE A 113 -4.97 -6.77 -6.19
N LEU A 114 -5.56 -7.91 -6.52
CA LEU A 114 -6.93 -8.26 -6.21
C LEU A 114 -6.95 -9.32 -5.12
N VAL A 115 -7.85 -9.13 -4.17
CA VAL A 115 -8.28 -10.18 -3.25
C VAL A 115 -9.19 -11.18 -3.98
N ASP A 116 -9.18 -12.44 -3.56
CA ASP A 116 -9.97 -13.49 -4.21
C ASP A 116 -11.43 -13.41 -3.78
N ALA A 117 -12.31 -13.03 -4.70
CA ALA A 117 -13.74 -12.89 -4.41
C ALA A 117 -14.43 -14.24 -4.13
N GLU A 118 -13.81 -15.37 -4.47
CA GLU A 118 -14.40 -16.70 -4.42
C GLU A 118 -13.81 -17.61 -3.34
N GLU A 119 -12.88 -17.12 -2.51
CA GLU A 119 -12.33 -17.94 -1.43
C GLU A 119 -13.42 -18.30 -0.40
N ASN A 120 -13.75 -19.59 -0.32
CA ASN A 120 -14.68 -20.16 0.68
C ASN A 120 -14.25 -19.92 2.15
N ILE A 121 -13.04 -19.38 2.37
CA ILE A 121 -12.42 -19.17 3.68
C ILE A 121 -12.77 -17.79 4.24
N TRP A 122 -12.91 -16.78 3.37
CA TRP A 122 -13.17 -15.40 3.73
C TRP A 122 -14.42 -14.91 3.00
N GLU A 123 -15.51 -14.70 3.74
CA GLU A 123 -16.71 -14.10 3.14
C GLU A 123 -16.35 -12.76 2.50
N TRP A 124 -16.95 -12.46 1.34
CA TRP A 124 -16.54 -11.36 0.46
C TRP A 124 -16.52 -9.97 1.13
N PHE A 125 -17.28 -9.81 2.22
CA PHE A 125 -17.42 -8.57 2.97
C PHE A 125 -16.39 -8.40 4.09
N TYR A 126 -15.55 -9.40 4.37
CA TYR A 126 -14.39 -9.25 5.25
C TYR A 126 -13.16 -8.79 4.46
N TYR A 127 -12.25 -8.09 5.14
CA TYR A 127 -10.89 -7.92 4.63
C TYR A 127 -10.24 -9.29 4.41
N GLN A 128 -9.41 -9.41 3.38
CA GLN A 128 -8.68 -10.66 3.10
C GLN A 128 -7.19 -10.52 3.42
N PRO A 129 -6.55 -11.55 4.02
CA PRO A 129 -5.12 -11.51 4.29
C PRO A 129 -4.38 -11.36 2.97
N HIS A 130 -3.37 -10.49 2.94
CA HIS A 130 -2.60 -10.28 1.72
C HIS A 130 -1.13 -10.01 2.00
N ASP A 131 -0.27 -10.73 1.28
CA ASP A 131 1.18 -10.50 1.31
C ASP A 131 1.55 -9.28 0.45
N LEU A 132 1.46 -8.11 1.08
CA LEU A 132 1.77 -6.81 0.48
C LEU A 132 3.21 -6.78 -0.06
N TYR A 133 4.18 -7.29 0.71
CA TYR A 133 5.59 -7.26 0.33
C TYR A 133 5.89 -8.21 -0.83
N GLY A 134 5.37 -9.44 -0.77
CA GLY A 134 5.52 -10.40 -1.85
C GLY A 134 4.95 -9.86 -3.16
N SER A 135 3.79 -9.21 -3.09
CA SER A 135 3.11 -8.60 -4.23
C SER A 135 3.94 -7.49 -4.88
N VAL A 136 4.41 -6.50 -4.11
CA VAL A 136 5.23 -5.42 -4.69
C VAL A 136 6.59 -5.93 -5.19
N ASN A 137 7.17 -6.93 -4.53
CA ASN A 137 8.46 -7.50 -4.94
C ASN A 137 8.42 -8.14 -6.33
N LEU A 138 7.24 -8.54 -6.83
CA LEU A 138 7.09 -9.09 -8.18
C LEU A 138 7.23 -8.04 -9.29
N VAL A 139 6.93 -6.77 -8.99
CA VAL A 139 6.76 -5.74 -10.02
C VAL A 139 7.59 -4.49 -9.78
N ARG A 140 8.14 -4.30 -8.58
CA ARG A 140 8.74 -3.03 -8.16
C ARG A 140 9.89 -2.54 -9.05
N ARG A 141 10.65 -3.42 -9.69
CA ARG A 141 11.79 -3.03 -10.55
C ARG A 141 11.46 -3.03 -12.04
N LEU A 142 10.23 -3.36 -12.42
CA LEU A 142 9.80 -3.26 -13.81
C LEU A 142 9.93 -1.79 -14.26
N PRO A 143 10.52 -1.53 -15.44
CA PRO A 143 10.98 -0.18 -15.81
C PRO A 143 9.84 0.79 -16.09
N GLY A 144 8.69 0.29 -16.57
CA GLY A 144 7.54 1.11 -16.94
C GLY A 144 6.51 1.30 -15.83
N VAL A 145 6.63 0.59 -14.70
CA VAL A 145 5.58 0.58 -13.67
C VAL A 145 5.56 1.90 -12.94
N GLU A 146 4.41 2.55 -12.97
CA GLU A 146 4.14 3.86 -12.38
C GLU A 146 3.23 3.75 -11.16
N SER A 147 2.24 2.83 -11.18
CA SER A 147 1.24 2.73 -10.12
C SER A 147 1.01 1.30 -9.63
N VAL A 148 0.94 1.13 -8.32
CA VAL A 148 0.47 -0.09 -7.66
C VAL A 148 -0.80 0.18 -6.85
N GLN A 149 -1.77 -0.72 -6.93
CA GLN A 149 -3.05 -0.60 -6.24
C GLN A 149 -3.43 -1.88 -5.49
N PHE A 150 -4.01 -1.72 -4.30
CA PHE A 150 -4.58 -2.77 -3.47
C PHE A 150 -5.96 -2.34 -2.96
N ASP A 151 -6.91 -3.27 -2.94
CA ASP A 151 -8.24 -3.01 -2.38
C ASP A 151 -8.73 -4.20 -1.53
N GLY A 152 -9.32 -3.94 -0.36
CA GLY A 152 -9.97 -4.98 0.44
C GLY A 152 -9.02 -5.87 1.25
N ILE A 153 -7.78 -5.43 1.51
CA ILE A 153 -6.74 -6.25 2.14
C ILE A 153 -6.57 -5.97 3.64
N PHE A 154 -6.03 -6.95 4.37
CA PHE A 154 -5.41 -6.77 5.68
C PHE A 154 -4.10 -7.57 5.79
N GLU A 155 -3.37 -7.38 6.89
CA GLU A 155 -2.07 -8.04 7.12
C GLU A 155 -2.13 -9.58 7.10
N GLU A 156 -1.26 -10.20 6.30
CA GLU A 156 -1.01 -11.64 6.32
C GLU A 156 -0.07 -11.99 7.50
N GLU A 157 -0.27 -13.12 8.17
CA GLU A 157 0.58 -13.51 9.31
C GLU A 157 2.01 -13.86 8.86
N ASN A 158 2.14 -14.42 7.66
CA ASN A 158 3.41 -14.86 7.08
C ASN A 158 3.78 -13.97 5.89
N VAL A 159 4.18 -12.73 6.15
CA VAL A 159 4.60 -11.80 5.09
C VAL A 159 5.92 -12.21 4.45
N SER A 160 6.06 -11.93 3.15
CA SER A 160 7.36 -12.03 2.47
C SER A 160 8.37 -11.03 3.04
N VAL A 161 9.64 -11.19 2.66
CA VAL A 161 10.70 -10.25 3.04
C VAL A 161 10.37 -8.84 2.52
N ILE A 162 10.46 -7.84 3.40
CA ILE A 162 10.23 -6.43 3.05
C ILE A 162 11.09 -6.01 1.85
N PRO A 163 10.56 -5.16 0.94
CA PRO A 163 11.36 -4.62 -0.15
C PRO A 163 12.47 -3.71 0.39
N PRO A 164 13.65 -3.65 -0.26
CA PRO A 164 14.67 -2.67 0.09
C PRO A 164 14.17 -1.23 -0.10
N PRO A 165 14.61 -0.27 0.72
CA PRO A 165 14.24 1.13 0.57
C PRO A 165 14.75 1.67 -0.78
N ARG A 166 14.01 2.60 -1.39
CA ARG A 166 14.34 3.23 -2.68
C ARG A 166 14.71 2.25 -3.79
N SER A 167 14.05 1.10 -3.81
CA SER A 167 14.30 0.04 -4.79
C SER A 167 13.20 -0.09 -5.85
N ALA A 168 12.05 0.55 -5.63
CA ALA A 168 10.88 0.47 -6.50
C ALA A 168 10.77 1.65 -7.48
N ASN A 169 10.30 1.37 -8.69
CA ASN A 169 10.12 2.35 -9.77
C ASN A 169 8.75 3.04 -9.77
N TYR A 170 7.74 2.47 -9.09
CA TYR A 170 6.42 3.10 -9.01
C TYR A 170 6.50 4.46 -8.31
N THR A 171 5.66 5.38 -8.78
CA THR A 171 5.52 6.74 -8.25
C THR A 171 4.16 6.97 -7.60
N LYS A 172 3.22 6.02 -7.75
CA LYS A 172 1.88 6.06 -7.19
C LYS A 172 1.56 4.78 -6.43
N ILE A 173 1.09 4.94 -5.20
CA ILE A 173 0.62 3.84 -4.35
C ILE A 173 -0.80 4.16 -3.91
N THR A 174 -1.70 3.20 -4.10
CA THR A 174 -3.11 3.33 -3.71
C THR A 174 -3.53 2.08 -2.95
N ILE A 175 -3.86 2.24 -1.68
CA ILE A 175 -4.39 1.17 -0.83
C ILE A 175 -5.73 1.66 -0.31
N ARG A 176 -6.85 1.09 -0.78
CA ARG A 176 -8.20 1.54 -0.40
C ARG A 176 -9.02 0.44 0.22
N ASN A 177 -10.03 0.83 0.98
CA ASN A 177 -10.97 -0.10 1.60
C ASN A 177 -10.24 -1.25 2.31
N SER A 178 -9.16 -0.94 3.03
CA SER A 178 -8.20 -1.92 3.55
C SER A 178 -7.86 -1.60 5.00
N ASN A 179 -7.56 -2.61 5.81
CA ASN A 179 -7.14 -2.43 7.19
C ASN A 179 -5.70 -2.94 7.35
N MET A 180 -4.74 -2.05 7.14
CA MET A 180 -3.31 -2.36 7.20
C MET A 180 -2.66 -1.66 8.39
N ASP A 181 -1.83 -2.40 9.13
CA ASP A 181 -0.93 -1.80 10.13
C ASP A 181 -0.01 -0.73 9.50
N LEU A 182 0.19 0.37 10.23
CA LEU A 182 0.99 1.52 9.80
C LEU A 182 2.44 1.16 9.46
N HIS A 183 3.03 0.16 10.12
CA HIS A 183 4.37 -0.32 9.79
C HIS A 183 4.46 -0.81 8.33
N HIS A 184 3.43 -1.50 7.84
CA HIS A 184 3.41 -1.97 6.45
C HIS A 184 3.35 -0.81 5.45
N LEU A 185 2.58 0.24 5.78
CA LEU A 185 2.51 1.45 4.97
C LEU A 185 3.86 2.15 4.91
N VAL A 186 4.56 2.30 6.04
CA VAL A 186 5.91 2.89 6.12
C VAL A 186 6.87 2.17 5.17
N ARG A 187 6.94 0.83 5.23
CA ARG A 187 7.86 0.05 4.39
C ARG A 187 7.56 0.18 2.91
N ILE A 188 6.29 0.23 2.54
CA ILE A 188 5.89 0.44 1.14
C ILE A 188 6.23 1.85 0.65
N ILE A 189 5.97 2.89 1.46
CA ILE A 189 6.36 4.28 1.15
C ILE A 189 7.89 4.39 0.98
N GLU A 190 8.66 3.81 1.90
CA GLU A 190 10.13 3.83 1.87
C GLU A 190 10.72 3.12 0.66
N SER A 191 10.04 2.09 0.15
CA SER A 191 10.53 1.30 -0.97
C SER A 191 10.49 2.04 -2.31
N ALA A 192 9.62 3.03 -2.47
CA ALA A 192 9.57 3.89 -3.66
C ALA A 192 10.88 4.68 -3.81
N ARG A 193 11.45 4.74 -5.02
CA ARG A 193 12.57 5.65 -5.33
C ARG A 193 12.15 7.11 -5.30
N ARG A 194 10.93 7.37 -5.76
CA ARG A 194 10.36 8.69 -5.89
C ARG A 194 8.83 8.56 -5.85
N LEU A 195 8.20 8.98 -4.76
CA LEU A 195 6.75 8.93 -4.60
C LEU A 195 6.13 10.28 -4.97
N GLU A 196 5.14 10.25 -5.86
CA GLU A 196 4.37 11.41 -6.31
C GLU A 196 2.94 11.39 -5.76
N GLU A 197 2.34 10.21 -5.61
CA GLU A 197 0.98 10.04 -5.11
C GLU A 197 0.90 8.91 -4.07
N PHE A 198 0.37 9.24 -2.89
CA PHE A 198 0.07 8.25 -1.86
C PHE A 198 -1.38 8.37 -1.41
N THR A 199 -2.12 7.27 -1.51
CA THR A 199 -3.47 7.15 -0.97
C THR A 199 -3.57 5.94 -0.07
N TYR A 200 -4.06 6.17 1.16
CA TYR A 200 -4.49 5.13 2.07
C TYR A 200 -5.89 5.46 2.60
N ALA A 201 -6.85 4.58 2.35
CA ALA A 201 -8.20 4.69 2.89
C ALA A 201 -8.60 3.38 3.57
N VAL A 202 -9.06 3.48 4.82
CA VAL A 202 -9.57 2.34 5.58
C VAL A 202 -10.97 1.97 5.14
N GLY A 203 -11.54 0.94 5.76
CA GLY A 203 -12.99 0.76 5.74
C GLY A 203 -13.55 0.01 4.53
N GLY A 204 -14.86 0.13 4.35
CA GLY A 204 -15.61 -0.52 3.27
C GLY A 204 -15.75 -2.03 3.42
N ARG A 205 -15.12 -2.66 4.42
CA ARG A 205 -15.29 -4.07 4.77
C ARG A 205 -15.28 -4.24 6.27
N ALA A 206 -15.68 -5.43 6.73
CA ALA A 206 -15.64 -5.80 8.13
C ALA A 206 -14.31 -6.47 8.52
N SER A 207 -13.96 -6.39 9.80
CA SER A 207 -12.89 -7.22 10.38
C SER A 207 -13.45 -8.49 11.01
N ARG A 208 -12.77 -9.61 10.80
CA ARG A 208 -13.19 -10.93 11.32
C ARG A 208 -12.96 -11.08 12.83
N ASP A 209 -11.93 -10.44 13.36
CA ASP A 209 -11.61 -10.46 14.78
C ASP A 209 -12.52 -9.54 15.62
N GLY A 210 -13.44 -8.81 14.96
CA GLY A 210 -14.31 -7.82 15.58
C GLY A 210 -13.56 -6.56 16.06
N VAL A 211 -12.25 -6.49 15.84
CA VAL A 211 -11.40 -5.34 16.17
C VAL A 211 -11.07 -4.66 14.85
N GLY A 212 -11.94 -3.74 14.41
CA GLY A 212 -11.70 -2.92 13.23
C GLY A 212 -10.64 -1.83 13.42
N LEU A 213 -9.96 -1.79 14.56
CA LEU A 213 -8.99 -0.75 14.87
C LEU A 213 -7.63 -1.10 14.29
N ILE A 214 -7.02 -0.14 13.61
CA ILE A 214 -5.64 -0.24 13.16
C ILE A 214 -4.74 -0.44 14.39
N LYS A 215 -3.91 -1.50 14.36
CA LYS A 215 -2.89 -1.73 15.38
C LYS A 215 -1.78 -0.69 15.19
N PHE A 216 -1.40 -0.04 16.30
CA PHE A 216 -0.59 1.18 16.22
C PHE A 216 0.91 0.92 16.27
N PHE A 217 1.59 1.42 15.24
CA PHE A 217 2.93 1.98 15.32
C PHE A 217 2.90 3.45 14.85
N SER A 218 3.78 4.30 15.38
CA SER A 218 3.58 5.77 15.46
C SER A 218 3.31 6.48 14.12
N LEU A 219 2.29 7.36 14.08
CA LEU A 219 1.98 8.28 12.94
C LEU A 219 3.19 9.13 12.54
N GLU A 220 4.13 9.35 13.47
CA GLU A 220 5.41 9.99 13.20
C GLU A 220 6.19 9.24 12.12
N HIS A 221 6.22 7.91 12.17
CA HIS A 221 6.94 7.10 11.20
C HIS A 221 6.34 7.23 9.80
N VAL A 222 5.01 7.28 9.70
CA VAL A 222 4.31 7.52 8.43
C VAL A 222 4.68 8.89 7.89
N LEU A 223 4.60 9.94 8.71
CA LEU A 223 4.97 11.29 8.28
C LEU A 223 6.45 11.37 7.86
N ARG A 224 7.36 10.75 8.63
CA ARG A 224 8.79 10.69 8.31
C ARG A 224 9.05 9.96 6.99
N ALA A 225 8.39 8.83 6.74
CA ALA A 225 8.48 8.12 5.48
C ALA A 225 7.98 8.97 4.30
N LEU A 226 6.88 9.71 4.47
CA LEU A 226 6.36 10.64 3.46
C LEU A 226 7.32 11.81 3.21
N LEU A 227 7.97 12.34 4.26
CA LEU A 227 8.94 13.43 4.16
C LEU A 227 10.20 13.05 3.37
N LEU A 228 10.56 11.76 3.28
CA LEU A 228 11.60 11.29 2.35
C LEU A 228 11.30 11.66 0.89
N HIS A 229 10.02 11.88 0.58
CA HIS A 229 9.50 12.24 -0.73
C HIS A 229 9.04 13.70 -0.80
N GLY A 230 9.47 14.58 0.11
CA GLY A 230 9.00 15.98 0.15
C GLY A 230 9.22 16.78 -1.14
N GLU A 231 10.25 16.42 -1.92
CA GLU A 231 10.56 17.04 -3.23
C GLU A 231 9.84 16.40 -4.43
N SER A 232 9.06 15.33 -4.22
CA SER A 232 8.31 14.66 -5.28
C SER A 232 6.84 14.48 -4.99
N LEU A 233 6.41 14.40 -3.73
CA LEU A 233 5.04 14.10 -3.35
C LEU A 233 4.12 15.26 -3.71
N LEU A 234 3.13 14.97 -4.56
CA LEU A 234 2.16 15.91 -5.10
C LEU A 234 0.77 15.70 -4.48
N HIS A 235 0.39 14.44 -4.25
CA HIS A 235 -0.93 14.06 -3.74
C HIS A 235 -0.80 13.16 -2.52
N LEU A 236 -1.45 13.55 -1.43
CA LEU A 236 -1.53 12.78 -0.18
C LEU A 236 -2.99 12.70 0.25
N ASP A 237 -3.50 11.48 0.42
CA ASP A 237 -4.86 11.18 0.86
C ASP A 237 -4.81 10.10 1.93
N LEU A 238 -5.05 10.47 3.19
CA LEU A 238 -5.13 9.55 4.33
C LEU A 238 -6.51 9.62 4.97
N ASP A 239 -7.38 8.70 4.59
CA ASP A 239 -8.71 8.52 5.17
C ASP A 239 -8.72 7.28 6.07
N MET A 240 -8.13 7.43 7.26
CA MET A 240 -7.92 6.33 8.20
C MET A 240 -8.36 6.67 9.62
N GLU A 241 -8.81 7.90 9.85
CA GLU A 241 -9.16 8.42 11.18
C GLU A 241 -10.37 7.70 11.78
N GLY A 242 -11.29 7.18 10.96
CA GLY A 242 -12.46 6.44 11.43
C GLY A 242 -12.12 5.14 12.19
N ASP A 243 -10.97 4.53 11.88
CA ASP A 243 -10.48 3.29 12.52
C ASP A 243 -9.34 3.54 13.52
N ILE A 244 -9.16 4.80 13.93
CA ILE A 244 -8.16 5.22 14.91
C ILE A 244 -8.84 5.89 16.10
N SER A 245 -8.46 5.50 17.33
CA SER A 245 -8.93 6.24 18.51
C SER A 245 -8.24 7.60 18.65
N LEU A 246 -8.98 8.63 19.08
CA LEU A 246 -8.42 9.96 19.36
C LEU A 246 -7.27 9.93 20.36
N THR A 247 -7.32 9.02 21.33
CA THR A 247 -6.22 8.79 22.27
C THR A 247 -4.95 8.35 21.57
N GLN A 248 -5.03 7.50 20.55
CA GLN A 248 -3.86 7.08 19.77
C GLN A 248 -3.28 8.22 18.92
N ILE A 249 -4.10 9.19 18.47
CA ILE A 249 -3.63 10.36 17.72
C ILE A 249 -2.90 11.34 18.65
N PHE A 250 -3.52 11.73 19.76
CA PHE A 250 -3.05 12.85 20.59
C PHE A 250 -2.19 12.46 21.78
N GLN A 251 -2.22 11.19 22.16
CA GLN A 251 -1.39 10.62 23.23
C GLN A 251 -0.74 9.34 22.69
N PRO A 252 0.10 9.45 21.65
CA PRO A 252 0.78 8.28 21.10
C PRO A 252 1.58 7.62 22.22
N TYR A 253 1.41 6.30 22.36
CA TYR A 253 2.22 5.54 23.30
C TYR A 253 3.67 5.54 22.81
N ASP A 254 4.61 5.93 23.68
CA ASP A 254 6.02 5.61 23.50
C ASP A 254 6.14 4.08 23.65
N PHE A 255 6.11 3.38 22.53
CA PHE A 255 6.58 2.00 22.49
C PHE A 255 8.11 2.06 22.49
N ASP A 256 8.74 1.45 23.48
CA ASP A 256 10.17 1.12 23.40
C ASP A 256 10.35 0.22 22.18
N ASP A 257 10.92 0.78 21.12
CA ASP A 257 11.21 0.12 19.84
C ASP A 257 12.44 -0.80 20.01
N ASP A 258 12.38 -1.68 21.02
CA ASP A 258 13.41 -2.67 21.36
C ASP A 258 13.45 -3.81 20.33
N ASP A 259 12.40 -3.92 19.50
CA ASP A 259 12.38 -4.87 18.40
C ASP A 259 13.37 -4.42 17.32
N PRO A 260 14.34 -5.28 16.96
CA PRO A 260 15.33 -4.92 15.97
C PRO A 260 14.63 -4.69 14.63
N PRO A 261 15.06 -3.68 13.83
CA PRO A 261 14.36 -3.31 12.61
C PRO A 261 14.31 -4.52 11.66
N PRO A 262 13.26 -4.70 10.85
CA PRO A 262 13.13 -5.87 9.96
C PRO A 262 14.32 -6.02 9.00
N SER A 263 15.02 -4.93 8.67
CA SER A 263 16.24 -4.93 7.86
C SER A 263 17.44 -5.62 8.53
N SER A 264 17.39 -5.84 9.84
CA SER A 264 18.43 -6.56 10.59
C SER A 264 18.24 -8.08 10.58
N ASP A 265 17.10 -8.57 10.08
CA ASP A 265 16.84 -10.00 9.92
C ASP A 265 17.86 -10.61 8.94
N PRO A 266 18.57 -11.70 9.30
CA PRO A 266 19.44 -12.42 8.37
C PRO A 266 18.76 -12.81 7.04
N ALA A 267 17.45 -13.09 7.06
CA ALA A 267 16.68 -13.37 5.86
C ALA A 267 16.64 -12.18 4.90
N TYR A 268 16.57 -10.94 5.41
CA TYR A 268 16.59 -9.73 4.59
C TYR A 268 17.91 -9.58 3.83
N HIS A 269 19.04 -9.66 4.53
CA HIS A 269 20.35 -9.54 3.90
C HIS A 269 20.63 -10.66 2.89
N HIS A 270 20.13 -11.86 3.15
CA HIS A 270 20.27 -12.98 2.24
C HIS A 270 19.37 -12.84 1.00
N GLU A 271 18.12 -12.41 1.17
CA GLU A 271 17.16 -12.25 0.08
C GLU A 271 17.61 -11.20 -0.94
N TRP A 272 18.15 -10.08 -0.43
CA TRP A 272 18.49 -8.90 -1.21
C TRP A 272 20.00 -8.66 -1.38
N ALA A 273 20.84 -9.67 -1.15
CA ALA A 273 22.31 -9.53 -1.15
C ALA A 273 22.86 -8.82 -2.41
N GLU A 274 22.34 -9.14 -3.59
CA GLU A 274 22.78 -8.52 -4.85
C GLU A 274 22.32 -7.06 -4.99
N GLU A 275 21.11 -6.76 -4.53
CA GLU A 275 20.54 -5.41 -4.63
C GLU A 275 21.18 -4.46 -3.63
N LEU A 276 21.41 -4.91 -2.40
CA LEU A 276 22.02 -4.10 -1.35
C LEU A 276 23.43 -3.65 -1.76
N GLN A 277 24.22 -4.49 -2.44
CA GLN A 277 25.52 -4.09 -2.99
C GLN A 277 25.43 -2.93 -3.99
N THR A 278 24.30 -2.82 -4.72
CA THR A 278 24.08 -1.70 -5.66
C THR A 278 23.51 -0.46 -4.96
N LEU A 279 22.70 -0.66 -3.92
CA LEU A 279 22.03 0.41 -3.17
C LEU A 279 22.95 1.07 -2.13
N GLU A 280 24.00 0.40 -1.65
CA GLU A 280 25.00 0.91 -0.70
C GLU A 280 25.73 2.20 -1.16
N THR A 281 25.50 2.67 -2.40
CA THR A 281 25.96 3.99 -2.86
C THR A 281 24.99 5.15 -2.59
N ASP A 282 23.72 4.87 -2.30
CA ASP A 282 22.71 5.85 -1.88
C ASP A 282 22.42 5.65 -0.38
N GLU A 283 22.67 6.67 0.43
CA GLU A 283 22.50 6.63 1.89
C GLU A 283 21.12 6.06 2.28
N HIS A 284 21.11 4.98 3.07
CA HIS A 284 19.89 4.51 3.73
C HIS A 284 19.22 5.67 4.47
N PRO A 285 17.89 5.76 4.49
CA PRO A 285 17.20 6.84 5.18
C PRO A 285 17.51 6.76 6.68
N VAL A 286 18.47 7.57 7.14
CA VAL A 286 18.73 7.78 8.56
C VAL A 286 17.75 8.84 9.00
N TYR A 287 16.74 8.41 9.77
CA TYR A 287 15.81 9.34 10.38
C TYR A 287 16.53 10.17 11.44
N ASP A 288 16.60 11.48 11.24
CA ASP A 288 16.91 12.39 12.32
C ASP A 288 15.67 12.54 13.22
N TRP A 289 15.59 11.64 14.20
CA TRP A 289 14.56 11.65 15.24
C TRP A 289 14.54 12.92 16.08
N SER A 290 15.61 13.73 16.05
CA SER A 290 15.66 15.00 16.76
C SER A 290 15.04 16.16 15.99
N SER A 291 14.89 16.02 14.67
CA SER A 291 14.26 17.04 13.84
C SER A 291 12.73 16.95 13.93
N PRO A 292 12.03 18.10 14.12
CA PRO A 292 10.57 18.14 14.07
C PRO A 292 10.08 17.77 12.66
N CYS A 293 9.11 16.86 12.58
CA CYS A 293 8.45 16.50 11.34
C CYS A 293 7.08 17.17 11.26
N THR A 294 6.83 17.93 10.20
CA THR A 294 5.60 18.74 10.03
C THR A 294 5.10 18.63 8.59
N LEU A 295 3.79 18.85 8.37
CA LEU A 295 3.22 18.88 7.01
C LEU A 295 3.90 19.91 6.10
N ARG A 296 4.38 21.02 6.66
CA ARG A 296 5.11 22.05 5.92
C ARG A 296 6.38 21.53 5.24
N GLY A 297 6.93 20.41 5.72
CA GLY A 297 8.08 19.70 5.12
C GLY A 297 7.79 19.02 3.77
N LEU A 298 6.57 19.14 3.24
CA LEU A 298 6.17 18.62 1.93
C LEU A 298 5.98 19.78 0.92
N PRO A 299 7.05 20.48 0.51
CA PRO A 299 6.94 21.72 -0.26
C PRO A 299 6.29 21.56 -1.63
N LYS A 300 6.29 20.37 -2.22
CA LYS A 300 5.68 20.10 -3.54
C LYS A 300 4.23 19.67 -3.47
N LEU A 301 3.69 19.41 -2.28
CA LEU A 301 2.34 18.89 -2.13
C LEU A 301 1.30 19.89 -2.64
N LYS A 302 0.42 19.40 -3.52
CA LYS A 302 -0.68 20.16 -4.14
C LYS A 302 -2.03 19.75 -3.59
N ASN A 303 -2.23 18.48 -3.31
CA ASN A 303 -3.50 17.95 -2.82
C ASN A 303 -3.26 17.23 -1.51
N LEU A 304 -4.00 17.66 -0.48
CA LEU A 304 -3.98 17.06 0.84
C LEU A 304 -5.41 16.70 1.23
N SER A 305 -5.62 15.44 1.58
CA SER A 305 -6.87 14.96 2.18
C SER A 305 -6.55 14.25 3.50
N LEU A 306 -7.12 14.73 4.60
CA LEU A 306 -6.89 14.21 5.95
C LEU A 306 -8.17 14.33 6.78
N GLY A 307 -8.34 13.42 7.74
CA GLY A 307 -9.29 13.64 8.84
C GLY A 307 -8.92 14.87 9.67
N ILE A 308 -9.92 15.55 10.25
CA ILE A 308 -9.72 16.81 10.99
C ILE A 308 -8.77 16.68 12.17
N HIS A 309 -8.78 15.54 12.87
CA HIS A 309 -7.91 15.30 14.01
C HIS A 309 -6.47 15.06 13.56
N LEU A 310 -6.28 14.25 12.52
CA LEU A 310 -4.97 14.03 11.89
C LEU A 310 -4.41 15.32 11.30
N LEU A 311 -5.22 16.12 10.61
CA LEU A 311 -4.82 17.41 10.05
C LEU A 311 -4.28 18.33 11.13
N TYR A 312 -5.00 18.47 12.24
CA TYR A 312 -4.60 19.31 13.35
C TYR A 312 -3.32 18.79 14.02
N TYR A 313 -3.23 17.49 14.27
CA TYR A 313 -2.07 16.84 14.87
C TYR A 313 -0.80 16.98 14.00
N LEU A 314 -0.87 16.61 12.72
CA LEU A 314 0.27 16.67 11.81
C LEU A 314 0.68 18.11 11.45
N ALA A 315 -0.25 19.06 11.45
CA ALA A 315 0.05 20.49 11.26
C ALA A 315 0.85 21.05 12.44
N ARG A 316 0.59 20.62 13.67
CA ARG A 316 1.43 20.99 14.82
C ARG A 316 2.86 20.49 14.71
N GLY A 317 3.02 19.37 14.05
CA GLY A 317 4.29 18.68 13.96
C GLY A 317 4.50 17.69 15.09
N ILE A 318 5.43 16.76 14.86
CA ILE A 318 5.80 15.68 15.78
C ILE A 318 7.32 15.73 15.99
N GLY A 319 7.79 15.57 17.23
CA GLY A 319 9.20 15.64 17.60
C GLY A 319 9.73 17.07 17.77
N GLY A 320 10.78 17.24 18.58
CA GLY A 320 11.33 18.52 19.03
C GLY A 320 10.73 18.98 20.35
N ASP A 321 11.46 19.81 21.13
CA ASP A 321 10.91 20.48 22.31
C ASP A 321 9.67 21.26 21.85
N GLN A 322 8.48 20.69 22.03
CA GLN A 322 7.22 21.42 21.95
C GLN A 322 7.16 22.35 23.15
N VAL A 323 8.07 23.33 23.15
CA VAL A 323 8.09 24.45 24.07
C VAL A 323 6.84 25.23 23.77
N GLU A 324 5.80 24.96 24.55
CA GLU A 324 4.94 26.01 25.10
C GLU A 324 4.40 27.02 24.08
N GLU A 325 4.18 26.66 22.81
CA GLU A 325 3.33 27.47 21.96
C GLU A 325 1.95 27.38 22.56
N GLU A 326 1.56 28.44 23.27
CA GLU A 326 0.23 28.57 23.83
C GLU A 326 -0.77 28.22 22.72
N GLU A 327 -1.78 27.40 23.03
CA GLU A 327 -2.90 27.08 22.15
C GLU A 327 -3.53 28.33 21.47
N ALA A 328 -3.27 29.51 22.05
CA ALA A 328 -3.63 30.82 21.52
C ALA A 328 -2.86 31.24 20.24
N SER A 329 -1.59 30.85 20.05
CA SER A 329 -0.78 31.28 18.91
C SER A 329 -0.86 30.35 17.70
N PHE A 330 -1.04 29.05 17.92
CA PHE A 330 -1.07 28.04 16.84
C PHE A 330 -2.19 28.30 15.81
N ALA A 331 -1.88 28.13 14.53
CA ALA A 331 -2.82 28.24 13.43
C ALA A 331 -2.52 27.22 12.33
N ILE A 332 -3.46 26.32 11.98
CA ILE A 332 -3.25 25.30 10.92
C ILE A 332 -2.69 25.93 9.63
N VAL A 333 -3.23 27.09 9.23
CA VAL A 333 -2.82 27.84 8.03
C VAL A 333 -1.32 28.16 7.95
N ASP A 334 -0.62 28.30 9.08
CA ASP A 334 0.81 28.59 9.15
C ASP A 334 1.71 27.36 8.94
N HIS A 335 1.12 26.16 9.06
CA HIS A 335 1.85 24.90 9.04
C HIS A 335 1.44 23.96 7.89
N LEU A 336 0.51 24.37 7.04
CA LEU A 336 0.19 23.65 5.81
C LEU A 336 1.33 23.75 4.77
N PRO A 337 1.41 22.78 3.84
CA PRO A 337 2.31 22.85 2.71
C PRO A 337 2.15 24.16 1.91
N PRO A 338 3.23 24.87 1.58
CA PRO A 338 3.14 26.22 1.00
C PRO A 338 2.57 26.25 -0.43
N ASN A 339 2.60 25.13 -1.15
CA ASN A 339 2.13 25.03 -2.54
C ASN A 339 0.82 24.26 -2.69
N ILE A 340 0.10 24.03 -1.60
CA ILE A 340 -1.19 23.34 -1.62
C ILE A 340 -2.19 24.09 -2.51
N GLU A 341 -2.83 23.35 -3.41
CA GLU A 341 -3.85 23.82 -4.36
C GLU A 341 -5.27 23.41 -3.90
N SER A 342 -5.37 22.28 -3.19
CA SER A 342 -6.61 21.66 -2.73
C SER A 342 -6.46 21.03 -1.34
N LEU A 343 -7.43 21.26 -0.45
CA LEU A 343 -7.53 20.64 0.87
C LEU A 343 -8.90 19.96 1.04
N CYS A 344 -8.92 18.68 1.37
CA CYS A 344 -10.12 17.93 1.75
C CYS A 344 -10.04 17.53 3.21
N ILE A 345 -11.12 17.76 3.97
CA ILE A 345 -11.18 17.50 5.40
C ILE A 345 -12.25 16.45 5.67
N TYR A 346 -11.83 15.27 6.13
CA TYR A 346 -12.76 14.20 6.53
C TYR A 346 -13.19 14.36 8.00
N GLY A 347 -14.41 13.92 8.31
CA GLY A 347 -14.93 13.80 9.68
C GLY A 347 -15.23 15.11 10.41
N TYR A 348 -15.10 16.27 9.76
CA TYR A 348 -15.44 17.55 10.38
C TYR A 348 -16.94 17.85 10.28
N GLU A 349 -17.54 18.14 11.43
CA GLU A 349 -18.88 18.72 11.52
C GLU A 349 -18.83 19.98 12.38
N LYS A 350 -19.43 21.08 11.90
CA LYS A 350 -19.42 22.36 12.61
C LYS A 350 -20.02 22.24 14.01
N GLY A 351 -19.29 22.71 15.02
CA GLY A 351 -19.71 22.61 16.42
C GLY A 351 -19.40 21.25 17.08
N MET A 352 -18.69 20.36 16.38
CA MET A 352 -18.15 19.13 16.98
C MET A 352 -17.21 19.47 18.13
N LYS A 353 -17.19 18.60 19.14
CA LYS A 353 -16.38 18.79 20.35
C LYS A 353 -15.37 17.66 20.45
N PRO A 354 -14.06 17.92 20.31
CA PRO A 354 -13.07 16.90 20.63
C PRO A 354 -13.13 16.63 22.13
N TYR A 355 -13.52 15.41 22.50
CA TYR A 355 -13.46 14.95 23.90
C TYR A 355 -12.04 14.51 24.25
N ILE A 356 -11.09 15.43 24.12
CA ILE A 356 -9.66 15.19 24.30
C ILE A 356 -9.16 16.08 25.43
N GLN A 357 -8.53 15.48 26.42
CA GLN A 357 -8.02 16.20 27.57
C GLN A 357 -6.97 17.23 27.13
N GLY A 358 -7.18 18.50 27.50
CA GLY A 358 -6.24 19.59 27.20
C GLY A 358 -6.58 20.41 25.95
N LEU A 359 -7.51 19.97 25.11
CA LEU A 359 -7.96 20.74 23.95
C LEU A 359 -9.23 21.56 24.24
N PRO A 360 -9.31 22.82 23.76
CA PRO A 360 -10.56 23.58 23.78
C PRO A 360 -11.68 22.87 23.00
N LEU A 361 -12.93 22.99 23.46
CA LEU A 361 -14.08 22.32 22.85
C LEU A 361 -14.43 22.87 21.45
N ASP A 362 -14.00 24.07 21.13
CA ASP A 362 -14.23 24.79 19.87
C ASP A 362 -12.96 24.87 19.01
N VAL A 363 -11.95 24.06 19.32
CA VAL A 363 -10.62 24.20 18.71
C VAL A 363 -10.64 24.03 17.19
N PHE A 364 -11.39 23.07 16.65
CA PHE A 364 -11.45 22.84 15.21
C PHE A 364 -12.18 23.97 14.48
N ASP A 365 -13.34 24.40 14.99
CA ASP A 365 -14.07 25.54 14.44
C ASP A 365 -13.18 26.79 14.40
N ARG A 366 -12.51 27.11 15.51
CA ARG A 366 -11.59 28.27 15.61
C ARG A 366 -10.45 28.18 14.60
N GLN A 367 -9.87 27.00 14.42
CA GLN A 367 -8.74 26.77 13.50
C GLN A 367 -9.17 26.86 12.03
N LEU A 368 -10.33 26.31 11.67
CA LEU A 368 -10.87 26.35 10.31
C LEU A 368 -11.40 27.75 9.95
N GLU A 369 -12.00 28.48 10.88
CA GLU A 369 -12.36 29.90 10.69
C GLU A 369 -11.13 30.75 10.40
N LYS A 370 -10.03 30.53 11.15
CA LYS A 370 -8.75 31.23 10.93
C LYS A 370 -8.12 30.84 9.59
N LEU A 371 -8.18 29.56 9.21
CA LEU A 371 -7.75 29.08 7.89
C LEU A 371 -8.49 29.83 6.77
N LEU A 372 -9.82 29.90 6.83
CA LEU A 372 -10.63 30.59 5.83
C LEU A 372 -10.34 32.10 5.77
N ALA A 373 -10.12 32.73 6.92
CA ALA A 373 -9.81 34.16 7.00
C ALA A 373 -8.44 34.51 6.42
N GLU A 374 -7.45 33.63 6.54
CA GLU A 374 -6.05 33.93 6.22
C GLU A 374 -5.51 33.22 4.97
N LYS A 375 -6.24 32.24 4.42
CA LYS A 375 -5.78 31.42 3.27
C LYS A 375 -5.31 32.24 2.08
N ASP A 376 -6.02 33.32 1.73
CA ASP A 376 -5.70 34.10 0.53
C ASP A 376 -4.35 34.84 0.67
N THR A 377 -3.93 35.11 1.90
CA THR A 377 -2.66 35.78 2.20
C THR A 377 -1.53 34.76 2.40
N LYS A 378 -1.79 33.68 3.15
CA LYS A 378 -0.76 32.72 3.58
C LYS A 378 -0.59 31.54 2.63
N LEU A 379 -1.65 31.12 1.97
CA LEU A 379 -1.72 29.98 1.05
C LEU A 379 -2.34 30.43 -0.29
N PRO A 380 -1.67 31.34 -1.03
CA PRO A 380 -2.28 31.99 -2.21
C PRO A 380 -2.60 31.02 -3.36
N ARG A 381 -2.13 29.77 -3.31
CA ARG A 381 -2.45 28.72 -4.28
C ARG A 381 -3.65 27.86 -3.87
N LEU A 382 -4.07 27.92 -2.61
CA LEU A 382 -5.18 27.13 -2.10
C LEU A 382 -6.49 27.68 -2.67
N THR A 383 -6.98 27.01 -3.71
CA THR A 383 -8.17 27.43 -4.45
C THR A 383 -9.42 26.66 -4.08
N TYR A 384 -9.25 25.44 -3.56
CA TYR A 384 -10.34 24.53 -3.24
C TYR A 384 -10.19 23.99 -1.82
N ILE A 385 -11.27 24.08 -1.03
CA ILE A 385 -11.36 23.46 0.28
C ILE A 385 -12.71 22.75 0.36
N GLU A 386 -12.69 21.47 0.74
CA GLU A 386 -13.86 20.62 0.90
C GLU A 386 -13.90 20.08 2.34
N GLY A 387 -15.10 19.74 2.82
CA GLY A 387 -15.28 19.17 4.15
C GLY A 387 -15.46 20.18 5.29
N ILE A 388 -15.63 21.48 5.00
CA ILE A 388 -15.94 22.50 6.02
C ILE A 388 -17.45 22.76 6.12
N ASP A 389 -18.11 22.99 4.98
CA ASP A 389 -19.54 23.31 4.94
C ASP A 389 -20.41 22.05 4.89
N GLU A 390 -19.89 20.99 4.25
CA GLU A 390 -20.54 19.69 4.08
C GLU A 390 -19.68 18.63 4.75
N LEU A 391 -20.29 17.77 5.57
CA LEU A 391 -19.61 16.65 6.20
C LEU A 391 -19.22 15.62 5.14
N ILE A 392 -17.92 15.35 5.04
CA ILE A 392 -17.41 14.15 4.39
C ILE A 392 -17.13 13.13 5.49
N VAL A 393 -17.86 12.02 5.49
CA VAL A 393 -17.72 10.98 6.50
C VAL A 393 -16.35 10.30 6.34
N ASN A 394 -15.62 10.09 7.44
CA ASN A 394 -14.41 9.28 7.45
C ASN A 394 -14.74 7.86 6.98
N ALA A 395 -13.85 7.22 6.24
CA ALA A 395 -13.95 5.78 6.03
C ALA A 395 -13.79 5.02 7.36
N PHE A 396 -14.53 3.92 7.50
CA PHE A 396 -14.54 3.10 8.71
C PHE A 396 -14.76 1.62 8.39
N THR A 397 -14.22 0.74 9.24
CA THR A 397 -14.48 -0.69 9.20
C THR A 397 -15.92 -0.98 9.59
N VAL A 398 -16.64 -1.72 8.74
CA VAL A 398 -18.05 -2.05 8.97
C VAL A 398 -18.19 -3.00 10.16
N ALA A 399 -18.88 -2.55 11.20
CA ALA A 399 -18.99 -3.30 12.46
C ALA A 399 -19.95 -4.50 12.36
N GLN A 400 -21.06 -4.34 11.62
CA GLN A 400 -22.09 -5.38 11.47
C GLN A 400 -22.38 -5.63 9.99
N PRO A 401 -21.50 -6.32 9.25
CA PRO A 401 -21.63 -6.48 7.79
C PRO A 401 -22.93 -7.18 7.35
N HIS A 402 -23.56 -7.96 8.23
CA HIS A 402 -24.85 -8.60 7.95
C HIS A 402 -26.07 -7.67 8.11
N HIS A 403 -25.92 -6.54 8.80
CA HIS A 403 -26.97 -5.55 9.01
C HIS A 403 -26.72 -4.29 8.18
N ASP A 404 -25.46 -3.87 8.10
CA ASP A 404 -25.01 -2.62 7.48
C ASP A 404 -24.49 -2.88 6.05
N HIS A 405 -25.30 -3.60 5.26
CA HIS A 405 -24.90 -4.00 3.90
C HIS A 405 -24.65 -2.83 2.95
N GLU A 406 -25.31 -1.69 3.19
CA GLU A 406 -25.18 -0.46 2.40
C GLU A 406 -23.85 0.27 2.62
N ASP A 407 -23.18 0.00 3.74
CA ASP A 407 -21.85 0.56 4.07
C ASP A 407 -20.71 -0.33 3.55
N LEU A 408 -21.03 -1.53 3.05
CA LEU A 408 -20.04 -2.41 2.45
C LEU A 408 -19.65 -1.91 1.06
N TRP A 409 -18.36 -1.70 0.90
CA TRP A 409 -17.76 -1.44 -0.40
C TRP A 409 -17.75 -2.73 -1.23
N GLU A 410 -18.48 -2.68 -2.33
CA GLU A 410 -18.37 -3.66 -3.41
C GLU A 410 -17.34 -3.20 -4.44
N ARG A 411 -16.55 -4.15 -4.92
CA ARG A 411 -15.61 -3.88 -6.01
C ARG A 411 -16.40 -3.45 -7.25
N GLY A 412 -16.09 -2.26 -7.78
CA GLY A 412 -16.73 -1.75 -8.99
C GLY A 412 -16.72 -2.76 -10.14
N THR A 413 -17.85 -2.89 -10.82
CA THR A 413 -18.15 -3.91 -11.85
C THR A 413 -17.41 -3.72 -13.19
N ASP A 414 -16.39 -2.86 -13.27
CA ASP A 414 -15.51 -2.80 -14.46
C ASP A 414 -14.73 -4.13 -14.67
N ASP A 415 -14.74 -4.99 -13.64
CA ASP A 415 -14.25 -6.38 -13.67
C ASP A 415 -15.34 -7.41 -14.06
N ASN A 416 -16.57 -6.98 -14.42
CA ASN A 416 -17.50 -7.88 -15.11
C ASN A 416 -16.83 -8.24 -16.44
N TRP A 417 -16.33 -9.48 -16.53
CA TRP A 417 -15.97 -10.10 -17.78
C TRP A 417 -17.02 -9.67 -18.80
N THR A 418 -16.60 -8.97 -19.85
CA THR A 418 -17.47 -8.81 -21.00
C THR A 418 -17.81 -10.24 -21.38
N ASN A 419 -19.05 -10.65 -21.14
CA ASN A 419 -19.61 -11.83 -21.78
C ASN A 419 -19.51 -11.51 -23.26
N HIS A 420 -18.37 -11.83 -23.87
CA HIS A 420 -18.32 -12.04 -25.29
C HIS A 420 -19.26 -13.23 -25.48
N GLU A 421 -20.49 -12.90 -25.85
CA GLU A 421 -21.54 -13.81 -26.22
C GLU A 421 -20.92 -14.88 -27.14
N TYR A 422 -20.77 -16.10 -26.62
CA TYR A 422 -20.56 -17.28 -27.45
C TYR A 422 -21.90 -17.61 -28.12
N ASP A 423 -22.39 -16.70 -28.96
CA ASP A 423 -23.43 -17.00 -29.93
C ASP A 423 -22.73 -17.67 -31.14
N CYS A 424 -22.58 -18.99 -31.05
CA CYS A 424 -22.28 -19.88 -32.18
C CYS A 424 -23.55 -20.62 -32.60
#